data_AF-A0A353T2E6-F1
#
_entry.id   AF-A0A353T2E6-F1
#
_cell.length_a   1.000
_cell.length_b   1.000
_cell.length_c   1.000
_cell.angle_alpha   90.00
_cell.angle_beta   90.00
_cell.angle_gamma   90.00
#
_symmetry.space_group_name_H-M   'P 1'
#
loop_
_entity.id
_entity.type
_entity.pdbx_description
1 polymer ?
#
loop_
_entity_poly.entity_id
_entity_poly.type
_entity_poly.pdbx_seq_one_letter_code
_entity_poly.pdbx_strand_id
1 'polypeptide(L)'
;MKKSRLVCLIAIVLAAVLLLVACGESGSDKKSPKSTDKTKAFDSTDSKTKDKAGEEDLTPYTFTQYYNYEGWNLKEWGKDEVSKYLKDKFQIDIEFSKPDTDPQAKLNTMIASG
;
A
#
# COMPACT_ATOMS: atom_id res chain seq x y z
N MET A 1 44.78 18.61 -10.83
CA MET A 1 44.05 17.43 -11.37
C MET A 1 42.69 17.14 -10.72
N LYS A 2 42.47 17.40 -9.42
CA LYS A 2 41.19 17.07 -8.74
C LYS A 2 40.00 17.98 -9.12
N LYS A 3 40.25 19.27 -9.37
CA LYS A 3 39.21 20.26 -9.76
C LYS A 3 38.63 20.01 -11.15
N SER A 4 39.46 19.57 -12.10
CA SER A 4 39.04 19.23 -13.48
C SER A 4 38.17 17.96 -13.54
N ARG A 5 38.42 16.97 -12.67
CA ARG A 5 37.56 15.78 -12.56
C ARG A 5 36.18 16.10 -11.99
N LEU A 6 36.11 17.04 -11.03
CA LEU A 6 34.84 17.48 -10.44
C LEU A 6 33.99 18.27 -11.44
N VAL A 7 34.61 19.11 -12.28
CA VAL A 7 33.92 19.83 -13.37
C VAL A 7 33.39 18.88 -14.44
N CYS A 8 34.15 17.83 -14.82
CA CYS A 8 33.67 16.81 -15.75
C CYS A 8 32.49 15.99 -15.19
N LEU A 9 32.49 15.65 -13.90
CA LEU A 9 31.39 14.91 -13.29
C LEU A 9 30.10 15.73 -13.23
N ILE A 10 30.19 17.03 -12.92
CA ILE A 10 29.03 17.94 -12.92
C ILE A 10 28.46 18.10 -14.33
N ALA A 11 29.32 18.19 -15.36
CA ALA A 11 28.88 18.29 -16.75
C ALA A 11 28.13 17.03 -17.24
N ILE A 12 28.54 15.84 -16.81
CA ILE A 12 27.88 14.57 -17.16
C ILE A 12 26.48 14.47 -16.52
N VAL A 13 26.35 14.89 -15.26
CA VAL A 13 25.05 14.88 -14.56
C VAL A 13 24.06 15.87 -15.19
N LEU A 14 24.52 17.07 -15.57
CA LEU A 14 23.69 18.07 -16.26
C LEU A 14 23.23 17.61 -17.65
N ALA A 15 24.05 16.88 -18.39
CA ALA A 15 23.68 16.32 -19.69
C ALA A 15 22.61 15.21 -19.56
N ALA A 16 22.62 14.43 -18.48
CA ALA A 16 21.65 13.37 -18.25
C ALA A 16 20.23 13.89 -17.96
N VAL A 17 20.10 15.06 -17.33
CA VAL A 17 18.79 15.68 -17.02
C VAL A 17 18.07 16.18 -18.28
N LEU A 18 18.79 16.56 -19.33
CA LEU A 18 18.22 17.05 -20.58
C LEU A 18 17.55 15.94 -21.42
N LEU A 19 17.86 14.67 -21.17
CA LEU A 19 17.30 13.53 -21.89
C LEU A 19 15.88 13.12 -21.41
N LEU A 20 15.42 13.66 -20.28
CA LEU A 20 14.12 13.30 -19.68
C LEU A 20 12.95 14.20 -20.11
N VAL A 21 13.20 15.29 -20.87
CA VAL A 21 12.16 16.26 -21.28
C VAL A 21 11.53 15.92 -22.64
N ALA A 22 11.99 14.86 -23.32
CA ALA A 22 11.55 14.52 -24.69
C ALA A 22 10.44 13.46 -24.77
N CYS A 23 9.71 13.18 -23.68
CA CYS A 23 8.47 12.40 -23.75
C CYS A 23 7.34 13.18 -23.08
N GLY A 24 6.83 14.16 -23.81
CA GLY A 24 5.72 15.01 -23.43
C GLY A 24 5.08 15.59 -24.68
N GLU A 25 4.53 14.73 -25.54
CA GLU A 25 3.68 15.16 -26.65
C GLU A 25 2.23 15.24 -26.16
N SER A 26 1.77 16.48 -26.01
CA SER A 26 0.39 16.85 -25.77
C SER A 26 -0.09 17.79 -26.87
N GLY A 27 -1.15 17.37 -27.57
CA GLY A 27 -2.04 18.20 -28.41
C GLY A 27 -2.14 17.72 -29.87
N SER A 28 -3.24 17.81 -30.61
CA SER A 28 -4.65 18.17 -30.39
C SER A 28 -5.40 17.85 -31.71
N ASP A 29 -6.67 17.44 -31.61
CA ASP A 29 -7.78 17.60 -32.58
C ASP A 29 -7.73 16.98 -34.00
N LYS A 30 -8.66 16.06 -34.30
CA LYS A 30 -9.94 16.35 -35.00
C LYS A 30 -10.75 15.08 -35.36
N LYS A 31 -12.06 15.16 -35.09
CA LYS A 31 -13.22 14.78 -35.94
C LYS A 31 -14.12 13.62 -35.46
N SER A 32 -15.27 14.04 -34.91
CA SER A 32 -16.64 13.47 -34.89
C SER A 32 -16.89 11.97 -34.67
N PRO A 33 -17.80 11.66 -33.73
CA PRO A 33 -18.82 10.64 -33.94
C PRO A 33 -20.20 11.30 -34.11
N LYS A 34 -20.88 10.96 -35.21
CA LYS A 34 -22.30 11.27 -35.40
C LYS A 34 -23.12 10.08 -34.90
N SER A 35 -23.95 10.37 -33.89
CA SER A 35 -25.24 9.79 -33.49
C SER A 35 -25.48 8.28 -33.63
N THR A 36 -26.01 7.65 -32.57
CA THR A 36 -27.46 7.33 -32.44
C THR A 36 -27.72 6.65 -31.08
N ASP A 37 -28.73 7.14 -30.35
CA ASP A 37 -29.55 6.49 -29.28
C ASP A 37 -28.85 5.81 -28.07
N LYS A 38 -29.18 6.07 -26.80
CA LYS A 38 -30.50 6.27 -26.17
C LYS A 38 -30.39 7.09 -24.89
N THR A 39 -31.44 7.86 -24.65
CA THR A 39 -31.99 8.33 -23.37
C THR A 39 -31.59 7.52 -22.13
N LYS A 40 -30.97 8.19 -21.16
CA LYS A 40 -31.53 8.42 -19.81
C LYS A 40 -30.63 9.38 -19.05
N ALA A 41 -31.16 10.57 -18.77
CA ALA A 41 -30.66 11.41 -17.69
C ALA A 41 -30.82 10.64 -16.38
N PHE A 42 -29.76 10.57 -15.60
CA PHE A 42 -29.86 10.32 -14.17
C PHE A 42 -29.08 11.43 -13.48
N ASP A 43 -29.79 12.55 -13.27
CA ASP A 43 -29.50 13.41 -12.15
C ASP A 43 -30.29 12.84 -10.96
N SER A 44 -29.57 12.42 -9.93
CA SER A 44 -30.07 12.33 -8.56
C SER A 44 -28.87 12.28 -7.64
N THR A 45 -28.56 13.45 -7.10
CA THR A 45 -28.11 13.58 -5.71
C THR A 45 -29.14 12.91 -4.78
N ASP A 46 -28.68 12.50 -3.59
CA ASP A 46 -29.36 11.73 -2.53
C ASP A 46 -29.40 10.21 -2.76
N SER A 47 -28.90 9.35 -1.89
CA SER A 47 -28.86 9.46 -0.43
C SER A 47 -27.63 8.73 0.12
N LYS A 48 -27.22 9.14 1.32
CA LYS A 48 -26.47 8.29 2.26
C LYS A 48 -27.17 6.93 2.38
N THR A 49 -26.78 5.95 1.56
CA THR A 49 -26.88 4.56 1.99
C THR A 49 -25.80 4.41 3.04
N LYS A 50 -26.15 4.72 4.30
CA LYS A 50 -25.53 3.98 5.40
C LYS A 50 -25.89 2.54 5.09
N ASP A 51 -24.96 1.83 4.45
CA ASP A 51 -24.91 0.40 4.51
C ASP A 51 -24.80 0.09 6.00
N LYS A 52 -25.96 -0.01 6.67
CA LYS A 52 -26.07 -0.90 7.80
C LYS A 52 -25.93 -2.28 7.19
N ALA A 53 -24.69 -2.66 6.89
CA ALA A 53 -24.30 -4.05 6.92
C ALA A 53 -24.94 -4.56 8.21
N GLY A 54 -25.93 -5.45 8.07
CA GLY A 54 -26.46 -6.17 9.21
C GLY A 54 -25.26 -6.73 9.98
N GLU A 55 -25.37 -6.79 11.29
CA GLU A 55 -24.33 -7.40 12.13
C GLU A 55 -24.06 -8.80 11.55
N GLU A 56 -22.97 -8.91 10.78
CA GLU A 56 -22.57 -10.16 10.16
C GLU A 56 -22.21 -11.06 11.34
N ASP A 57 -22.76 -12.28 11.35
CA ASP A 57 -22.42 -13.30 12.35
C ASP A 57 -21.00 -13.77 12.06
N LEU A 58 -20.03 -12.98 12.52
CA LEU A 58 -18.61 -13.26 12.38
C LEU A 58 -18.19 -14.16 13.53
N THR A 59 -17.53 -15.26 13.20
CA THR A 59 -16.86 -16.10 14.19
C THR A 59 -15.55 -15.44 14.60
N PRO A 60 -15.30 -15.17 15.90
CA PRO A 60 -14.02 -14.64 16.35
C PRO A 60 -12.85 -15.51 15.89
N TYR A 61 -11.80 -14.88 15.38
CA TYR A 61 -10.61 -15.58 14.92
C TYR A 61 -9.33 -14.91 15.43
N THR A 62 -8.36 -15.72 15.86
CA THR A 62 -7.05 -15.25 16.30
C THR A 62 -5.97 -15.79 15.37
N PHE A 63 -5.18 -14.87 14.80
CA PHE A 63 -4.01 -15.20 13.98
C PHE A 63 -2.75 -15.04 14.82
N THR A 64 -1.84 -15.99 14.75
CA THR A 64 -0.47 -15.80 15.25
C THR A 64 0.41 -15.33 14.11
N GLN A 65 1.07 -14.17 14.26
CA GLN A 65 2.00 -13.63 13.28
C GLN A 65 3.41 -13.54 13.85
N TYR A 66 4.35 -14.23 13.19
CA TYR A 66 5.77 -14.18 13.53
C TYR A 66 6.52 -13.20 12.63
N TYR A 67 7.33 -12.32 13.24
CA TYR A 67 8.21 -11.40 12.55
C TYR A 67 9.65 -11.90 12.60
N ASN A 68 10.24 -12.15 11.43
CA ASN A 68 11.62 -12.65 11.32
C ASN A 68 12.67 -11.51 11.37
N TYR A 69 12.54 -10.58 12.32
CA TYR A 69 13.46 -9.45 12.47
C TYR A 69 13.52 -8.97 13.93
N GLU A 70 14.73 -8.68 14.43
CA GLU A 70 14.93 -8.29 15.84
C GLU A 70 14.56 -6.82 16.11
N GLY A 71 14.86 -5.94 15.15
CA GLY A 71 14.77 -4.48 15.31
C GLY A 71 13.38 -3.88 15.12
N TRP A 72 12.34 -4.71 15.08
CA TRP A 72 10.96 -4.23 14.95
C TRP A 72 10.31 -4.11 16.32
N ASN A 73 9.89 -2.89 16.68
CA ASN A 73 9.08 -2.66 17.87
C ASN A 73 7.63 -3.03 17.57
N LEU A 74 7.23 -4.23 17.97
CA LEU A 74 5.86 -4.69 17.86
C LEU A 74 4.96 -3.86 18.77
N LYS A 75 4.02 -3.14 18.16
CA LYS A 75 2.94 -2.48 18.89
C LYS A 75 1.88 -3.53 19.20
N GLU A 76 1.30 -3.45 20.39
CA GLU A 76 0.20 -4.34 20.77
C GLU A 76 -1.00 -4.11 19.85
N TRP A 77 -1.57 -5.20 19.32
CA TRP A 77 -2.78 -5.17 18.50
C TRP A 77 -3.97 -4.66 19.33
N GLY A 78 -4.79 -3.79 18.72
CA GLY A 78 -5.97 -3.19 19.35
C GLY A 78 -5.72 -1.91 20.13
N LYS A 79 -4.45 -1.44 20.25
CA LYS A 79 -4.14 -0.17 20.92
C LYS A 79 -4.22 1.05 20.01
N ASP A 80 -3.86 0.92 18.74
CA ASP A 80 -4.01 2.00 17.77
C ASP A 80 -5.40 2.00 17.12
N GLU A 81 -5.81 3.14 16.58
CA GLU A 81 -7.16 3.32 16.03
C GLU A 81 -7.48 2.36 14.88
N VAL A 82 -6.47 2.00 14.08
CA VAL A 82 -6.65 1.12 12.93
C VAL A 82 -6.83 -0.32 13.40
N SER A 83 -5.92 -0.84 14.22
CA SER A 83 -6.03 -2.22 14.71
C SER A 83 -7.28 -2.41 15.57
N LYS A 84 -7.68 -1.41 16.35
CA LYS A 84 -8.94 -1.43 17.10
C LYS A 84 -10.16 -1.52 16.18
N TYR A 85 -10.23 -0.67 15.15
CA TYR A 85 -11.33 -0.73 14.18
C TYR A 85 -11.41 -2.09 13.48
N LEU A 86 -10.26 -2.66 13.10
CA LEU A 86 -10.21 -3.97 12.45
C LEU A 86 -10.65 -5.09 13.40
N LYS A 87 -10.19 -5.05 14.65
CA LYS A 87 -10.60 -6.02 15.69
C LYS A 87 -12.10 -5.98 15.92
N ASP A 88 -12.67 -4.79 16.14
CA ASP A 88 -14.09 -4.63 16.44
C ASP A 88 -14.97 -4.97 15.24
N LYS A 89 -14.56 -4.58 14.03
CA LYS A 89 -15.36 -4.79 12.82
C LYS A 89 -15.34 -6.24 12.32
N PHE A 90 -14.18 -6.88 12.38
CA PHE A 90 -13.97 -8.20 11.78
C PHE A 90 -13.90 -9.34 12.81
N GLN A 91 -13.95 -9.02 14.11
CA GLN A 91 -13.74 -9.97 15.21
C GLN A 91 -12.39 -10.72 15.08
N ILE A 92 -11.36 -9.98 14.69
CA ILE A 92 -10.01 -10.49 14.44
C ILE A 92 -9.04 -10.05 15.55
N ASP A 93 -8.34 -11.01 16.14
CA ASP A 93 -7.20 -10.75 17.03
C ASP A 93 -5.88 -11.20 16.39
N ILE A 94 -4.79 -10.47 16.65
CA ILE A 94 -3.47 -10.85 16.14
C ILE A 94 -2.47 -10.90 17.29
N GLU A 95 -1.87 -12.07 17.47
CA GLU A 95 -0.79 -12.30 18.42
C GLU A 95 0.55 -12.19 17.69
N PHE A 96 1.27 -11.11 17.99
CA PHE A 96 2.59 -10.89 17.41
C PHE A 96 3.68 -11.58 18.22
N SER A 97 4.59 -12.24 17.52
CA SER A 97 5.82 -12.79 18.10
C SER A 97 7.03 -12.41 17.25
N LYS A 98 8.20 -12.31 17.88
CA LYS A 98 9.48 -12.04 17.22
C LYS A 98 10.59 -12.83 17.92
N PRO A 99 11.74 -13.05 17.28
CA PRO A 99 12.88 -13.66 17.93
C PRO A 99 13.47 -12.71 18.98
N ASP A 100 14.02 -13.31 20.04
CA ASP A 100 14.85 -12.60 21.01
C ASP A 100 16.24 -12.32 20.43
N THR A 101 16.83 -13.34 19.79
CA THR A 101 18.10 -13.30 19.05
C THR A 101 18.08 -14.32 17.90
N ASP A 102 18.85 -14.09 16.84
CA ASP A 102 19.01 -14.99 15.69
C ASP A 102 17.66 -15.38 15.04
N PRO A 103 17.06 -14.45 14.27
CA PRO A 103 15.78 -14.67 13.60
C PRO A 103 15.77 -15.91 12.72
N GLN A 104 16.87 -16.14 12.01
CA GLN A 104 16.96 -17.21 11.03
C GLN A 104 16.93 -18.58 11.70
N ALA A 105 17.69 -18.77 12.79
CA ALA A 105 17.65 -20.02 13.54
C ALA A 105 16.25 -20.29 14.13
N LYS A 106 15.61 -19.26 14.70
CA LYS A 106 14.24 -19.39 15.25
C LYS A 106 13.22 -19.75 14.17
N LEU A 107 13.25 -19.06 13.03
CA LEU A 107 12.36 -19.36 11.89
C LEU A 107 12.54 -20.78 11.38
N ASN A 108 13.79 -21.19 11.14
CA ASN A 108 14.10 -22.55 10.69
C ASN A 108 13.59 -23.61 11.68
N THR A 109 13.73 -23.33 12.98
CA THR A 109 13.24 -24.22 14.04
C THR A 109 11.73 -24.35 14.01
N MET A 110 10.98 -23.23 13.90
CA MET A 110 9.51 -23.27 13.83
C MET A 110 9.01 -24.02 12.59
N ILE A 111 9.66 -23.84 11.43
CA ILE A 111 9.31 -24.57 10.21
C ILE A 111 9.58 -26.07 10.37
N ALA A 112 10.70 -26.43 11.00
CA ALA A 112 11.06 -27.82 11.23
C ALA A 112 10.18 -28.50 12.28
N SER A 113 9.64 -27.75 13.26
CA SER A 113 8.88 -28.31 14.38
C SER A 113 7.41 -28.59 14.08
N GLY A 114 6.81 -27.95 13.07
CA GLY A 114 5.41 -28.16 12.68
C GLY A 114 4.41 -27.56 13.67
#